data_AF-A0A2H0MI53-F1
#
_entry.id   AF-A0A2H0MI53-F1
#
_cell.length_a   1.000
_cell.length_b   1.000
_cell.length_c   1.000
_cell.angle_alpha   90.00
_cell.angle_beta   90.00
_cell.angle_gamma   90.00
#
_symmetry.space_group_name_H-M   'P 1'
#
loop_
_entity.id
_entity.type
_entity.pdbx_description
1 polymer ?
#
loop_
_entity_poly.entity_id
_entity_poly.type
_entity_poly.pdbx_seq_one_letter_code
_entity_poly.pdbx_strand_id
1 'polypeptide(L)'
;MKKISFLTLVLFAVLCVNASAQEISKGQSVSCNDAKSIEISVAKLQTESSDKFGYTTNDRGTASLVVWKSANFTTIPITLGPNDSNMTLVTEDHGHTGIEVRGTMGSDKVVLNHQPEFSRGDSIGDIRGEVKITNVGPVPASVNCN
;
A
#
# COMPACT_ATOMS: atom_id res chain seq x y z
N MET A 1 44.48 0.25 -24.43
CA MET A 1 43.20 -0.44 -24.14
C MET A 1 42.90 -0.54 -22.62
N LYS A 2 43.18 0.50 -21.82
CA LYS A 2 42.95 0.48 -20.34
C LYS A 2 41.91 1.49 -19.86
N LYS A 3 41.45 2.38 -20.76
CA LYS A 3 40.54 3.49 -20.43
C LYS A 3 39.07 3.18 -20.75
N ILE A 4 38.79 2.11 -21.49
CA ILE A 4 37.43 1.73 -21.92
C ILE A 4 36.73 0.85 -20.86
N SER A 5 37.48 0.02 -20.11
CA SER A 5 36.90 -0.83 -19.05
C SER A 5 36.31 -0.08 -17.85
N PHE A 6 36.74 1.16 -17.60
CA PHE A 6 36.20 1.94 -16.47
C PHE A 6 34.84 2.56 -16.80
N LEU A 7 34.58 2.90 -18.07
CA LEU A 7 33.35 3.55 -18.50
C LEU A 7 32.16 2.58 -18.56
N THR A 8 32.41 1.31 -18.91
CA THR A 8 31.37 0.26 -18.92
C THR A 8 30.99 -0.21 -17.51
N LEU A 9 31.91 -0.16 -16.54
CA LEU A 9 31.61 -0.52 -15.14
C LEU A 9 30.71 0.53 -14.47
N VAL A 10 30.90 1.82 -14.81
CA VAL A 10 30.07 2.92 -14.26
C VAL A 10 28.67 2.92 -14.87
N LEU A 11 28.50 2.50 -16.13
CA LEU A 11 27.18 2.43 -16.77
C LEU A 11 26.32 1.26 -16.27
N PHE A 12 26.94 0.14 -15.88
CA PHE A 12 26.22 -1.01 -15.26
C PHE A 12 25.84 -0.76 -13.79
N ALA A 13 26.53 0.14 -13.09
CA ALA A 13 26.22 0.49 -11.70
C ALA A 13 24.99 1.40 -11.54
N VAL A 14 24.52 2.05 -12.61
CA VAL A 14 23.34 2.94 -12.59
C VAL A 14 22.03 2.21 -12.89
N LEU A 15 22.08 0.92 -13.25
CA LEU A 15 20.93 0.13 -13.71
C LEU A 15 20.44 -0.93 -12.71
N CYS A 16 20.93 -0.92 -11.47
CA CYS A 16 20.49 -1.88 -10.48
C CYS A 16 20.17 -1.18 -9.16
N VAL A 17 19.05 -1.60 -8.57
CA VAL A 17 18.50 -1.22 -7.25
C VAL A 17 17.58 0.00 -7.23
N ASN A 18 16.33 -0.18 -7.67
CA ASN A 18 15.21 0.73 -7.33
C ASN A 18 14.37 0.16 -6.16
N ALA A 19 15.02 -0.40 -5.14
CA ALA A 19 14.38 -0.69 -3.87
C ALA A 19 14.35 0.59 -3.01
N SER A 20 13.56 1.56 -3.44
CA SER A 20 13.35 2.81 -2.71
C SER A 20 11.93 2.82 -2.14
N ALA A 21 11.83 2.78 -0.81
CA ALA A 21 10.60 3.14 -0.13
C ALA A 21 10.36 4.65 -0.34
N GLN A 22 9.24 5.00 -0.95
CA GLN A 22 8.83 6.37 -1.22
C GLN A 22 7.52 6.67 -0.51
N GLU A 23 7.50 7.75 0.27
CA GLU A 23 6.25 8.28 0.81
C GLU A 23 5.51 9.10 -0.25
N ILE A 24 4.21 8.84 -0.38
CA ILE A 24 3.32 9.56 -1.28
C ILE A 24 2.22 10.26 -0.45
N SER A 25 2.21 11.59 -0.53
CA SER A 25 1.15 12.44 0.04
C SER A 25 -0.07 12.51 -0.89
N LYS A 26 -1.16 13.12 -0.43
CA LYS A 26 -2.39 13.30 -1.22
C LYS A 26 -2.10 13.89 -2.61
N GLY A 27 -2.58 13.21 -3.65
CA GLY A 27 -2.44 13.60 -5.06
C GLY A 27 -1.09 13.24 -5.68
N GLN A 28 -0.13 12.72 -4.90
CA GLN A 28 1.15 12.23 -5.43
C GLN A 28 1.02 10.80 -5.92
N SER A 29 1.87 10.46 -6.89
CA SER A 29 1.97 9.12 -7.46
C SER A 29 3.42 8.65 -7.50
N VAL A 30 3.59 7.33 -7.44
CA VAL A 30 4.85 6.62 -7.69
C VAL A 30 4.59 5.51 -8.70
N SER A 31 5.56 5.26 -9.59
CA SER A 31 5.53 4.14 -10.53
C SER A 31 6.59 3.12 -10.15
N CYS A 32 6.19 1.86 -9.98
CA CYS A 32 7.08 0.72 -9.89
C CYS A 32 7.13 0.03 -11.26
N ASN A 33 8.33 -0.17 -11.83
CA ASN A 33 8.49 -0.87 -13.10
C ASN A 33 9.10 -2.25 -12.87
N ASP A 34 8.43 -3.28 -13.37
CA ASP A 34 8.86 -4.69 -13.31
C ASP A 34 9.25 -5.16 -11.90
N ALA A 35 8.52 -4.67 -10.89
CA ALA A 35 8.72 -5.05 -9.50
C ALA A 35 8.30 -6.51 -9.28
N LYS A 36 9.10 -7.23 -8.50
CA LYS A 36 8.78 -8.58 -8.00
C LYS A 36 7.75 -8.51 -6.89
N SER A 37 7.78 -7.46 -6.09
CA SER A 37 6.82 -7.24 -5.01
C SER A 37 6.67 -5.74 -4.75
N ILE A 38 5.46 -5.29 -4.48
CA ILE A 38 5.19 -3.91 -4.08
C ILE A 38 4.51 -3.94 -2.73
N GLU A 39 5.20 -3.40 -1.73
CA GLU A 39 4.67 -3.22 -0.38
C GLU A 39 4.08 -1.81 -0.27
N ILE A 40 2.82 -1.71 0.14
CA ILE A 40 2.14 -0.45 0.43
C ILE A 40 1.73 -0.48 1.89
N SER A 41 2.16 0.51 2.67
CA SER A 41 1.87 0.61 4.10
C SER A 41 1.44 2.01 4.50
N VAL A 42 0.71 2.10 5.60
CA VAL A 42 0.31 3.36 6.23
C VAL A 42 0.70 3.35 7.69
N ALA A 43 1.18 4.49 8.19
CA ALA A 43 1.46 4.64 9.61
C ALA A 43 0.18 4.59 10.44
N LYS A 44 0.22 3.94 11.59
CA LYS A 44 -0.89 3.98 12.55
C LYS A 44 -0.91 5.35 13.24
N LEU A 45 -1.70 6.28 12.70
CA LEU A 45 -1.86 7.61 13.26
C LEU A 45 -2.91 7.60 14.38
N GLN A 46 -2.73 8.44 15.41
CA GLN A 46 -3.72 8.56 16.47
C GLN A 46 -5.02 9.16 15.92
N THR A 47 -6.16 8.57 16.25
CA THR A 47 -7.46 9.15 15.91
C THR A 47 -7.66 10.46 16.67
N GLU A 48 -7.91 11.54 15.94
CA GLU A 48 -8.22 12.84 16.52
C GLU A 48 -9.74 13.01 16.50
N SER A 49 -10.38 13.03 17.67
CA SER A 49 -11.80 13.34 17.78
C SER A 49 -11.98 14.79 18.20
N SER A 50 -12.81 15.54 17.46
CA SER A 50 -12.97 16.98 17.66
C SER A 50 -14.37 17.40 18.09
N ASP A 51 -15.30 16.45 18.22
CA ASP A 51 -16.71 16.79 18.41
C ASP A 51 -17.39 15.87 19.44
N LYS A 52 -18.40 16.44 20.10
CA LYS A 52 -19.30 15.79 21.07
C LYS A 52 -20.00 14.55 20.50
N PHE A 53 -20.13 14.47 19.17
CA PHE A 53 -20.75 13.35 18.46
C PHE A 53 -19.75 12.26 18.02
N GLY A 54 -18.47 12.37 18.37
CA GLY A 54 -17.47 11.34 18.06
C GLY A 54 -16.96 11.35 16.63
N TYR A 55 -17.17 12.45 15.88
CA TYR A 55 -16.53 12.64 14.58
C TYR A 55 -15.02 12.82 14.74
N THR A 56 -14.28 12.38 13.73
CA THR A 56 -12.82 12.47 13.69
C THR A 56 -12.40 13.58 12.72
N THR A 57 -11.44 14.42 13.14
CA THR A 57 -10.87 15.46 12.27
C THR A 57 -9.91 14.91 11.25
N ASN A 58 -9.27 13.79 11.57
CA ASN A 58 -8.48 13.02 10.63
C ASN A 58 -9.29 11.84 10.08
N ASP A 59 -8.86 11.31 8.94
CA ASP A 59 -9.45 10.12 8.28
C ASP A 59 -9.14 8.84 9.06
N ARG A 60 -9.13 8.90 10.40
CA ARG A 60 -8.80 7.81 11.33
C ARG A 60 -7.44 7.15 11.07
N GLY A 61 -6.52 7.85 10.38
CA GLY A 61 -5.23 7.28 9.96
C GLY A 61 -5.33 6.29 8.81
N THR A 62 -6.43 6.32 8.05
CA THR A 62 -6.70 5.44 6.92
C THR A 62 -6.11 6.02 5.63
N ALA A 63 -5.33 5.23 4.89
CA ALA A 63 -4.85 5.60 3.57
C ALA A 63 -5.84 5.13 2.50
N SER A 64 -6.06 5.97 1.49
CA SER A 64 -6.88 5.65 0.32
C SER A 64 -6.04 5.79 -0.94
N LEU A 65 -5.85 4.68 -1.65
CA LEU A 65 -4.97 4.59 -2.80
C LEU A 65 -5.72 4.08 -4.02
N VAL A 66 -5.22 4.48 -5.19
CA VAL A 66 -5.62 3.95 -6.49
C VAL A 66 -4.39 3.35 -7.14
N VAL A 67 -4.45 2.06 -7.48
CA VAL A 67 -3.37 1.33 -8.13
C VAL A 67 -3.78 1.01 -9.55
N TRP A 68 -3.07 1.58 -10.51
CA TRP A 68 -3.20 1.26 -11.93
C TRP A 68 -2.08 0.31 -12.35
N LYS A 69 -2.41 -0.70 -13.16
CA LYS A 69 -1.47 -1.73 -13.60
C LYS A 69 -1.48 -1.86 -15.11
N SER A 70 -0.30 -1.82 -15.73
CA SER A 70 -0.18 -1.95 -17.19
C SER A 70 -0.42 -3.38 -17.67
N ALA A 71 -0.11 -4.41 -16.86
CA ALA A 71 -0.24 -5.82 -17.23
C ALA A 71 -1.63 -6.19 -17.78
N ASN A 72 -2.67 -5.58 -17.21
CA ASN A 72 -4.06 -5.89 -17.54
C ASN A 72 -4.94 -4.63 -17.68
N PHE A 73 -4.33 -3.44 -17.69
CA PHE A 73 -5.02 -2.14 -17.76
C PHE A 73 -6.13 -1.95 -16.71
N THR A 74 -5.97 -2.54 -15.52
CA THR A 74 -6.93 -2.40 -14.44
C THR A 74 -6.52 -1.32 -13.44
N THR A 75 -7.54 -0.69 -12.86
CA THR A 75 -7.40 0.25 -11.76
C THR A 75 -8.14 -0.31 -10.55
N ILE A 76 -7.44 -0.51 -9.45
CA ILE A 76 -8.01 -1.04 -8.21
C ILE A 76 -7.90 0.00 -7.08
N PRO A 77 -8.99 0.27 -6.34
CA PRO A 77 -8.90 1.02 -5.10
C PRO A 77 -8.35 0.12 -3.99
N ILE A 78 -7.50 0.69 -3.14
CA ILE A 78 -6.99 0.04 -1.92
C ILE A 78 -7.19 1.00 -0.76
N THR A 79 -7.76 0.50 0.33
CA THR A 79 -7.89 1.23 1.59
C THR A 79 -7.14 0.47 2.68
N LEU A 80 -6.26 1.16 3.39
CA LEU A 80 -5.51 0.63 4.53
C LEU A 80 -5.92 1.40 5.78
N GLY A 81 -6.56 0.73 6.74
CA GLY A 81 -7.19 1.35 7.91
C GLY A 81 -6.74 0.70 9.21
N PRO A 82 -5.52 0.99 9.71
CA PRO A 82 -4.96 0.33 10.89
C PRO A 82 -5.69 0.61 12.20
N ASN A 83 -6.53 1.66 12.23
CA ASN A 83 -7.36 2.01 13.38
C ASN A 83 -8.84 1.65 13.17
N ASP A 84 -9.19 1.12 12.01
CA ASP A 84 -10.55 0.66 11.75
C ASP A 84 -10.73 -0.74 12.29
N SER A 85 -11.88 -0.98 12.93
CA SER A 85 -12.20 -2.25 13.55
C SER A 85 -13.62 -2.63 13.16
N ASN A 86 -13.78 -3.85 12.68
CA ASN A 86 -15.09 -4.50 12.59
C ASN A 86 -15.21 -5.60 13.65
N MET A 87 -14.46 -5.46 14.75
CA MET A 87 -14.55 -6.39 15.86
C MET A 87 -15.88 -6.21 16.59
N THR A 88 -16.43 -7.33 17.04
CA THR A 88 -17.61 -7.33 17.91
C THR A 88 -17.30 -6.51 19.17
N LEU A 89 -18.22 -5.62 19.56
CA LEU A 89 -18.11 -4.80 20.76
C LEU A 89 -18.23 -5.69 22.01
N VAL A 90 -17.09 -6.21 22.46
CA VAL A 90 -16.99 -7.05 23.67
C VAL A 90 -16.21 -6.37 24.80
N THR A 91 -15.72 -5.15 24.59
CA THR A 91 -14.77 -4.48 25.48
C THR A 91 -15.39 -3.97 26.78
N GLU A 92 -16.62 -3.47 26.75
CA GLU A 92 -17.31 -3.03 27.97
C GLU A 92 -17.98 -4.21 28.70
N ASP A 93 -18.60 -5.11 27.93
CA ASP A 93 -19.37 -6.25 28.46
C ASP A 93 -18.54 -7.51 28.69
N HIS A 94 -17.23 -7.53 28.43
CA HIS A 94 -16.33 -8.68 28.65
C HIS A 94 -16.85 -10.04 28.11
N GLY A 95 -17.71 -10.03 27.08
CA GLY A 95 -18.35 -11.23 26.53
C GLY A 95 -19.58 -11.75 27.30
N HIS A 96 -20.17 -10.96 28.20
CA HIS A 96 -21.37 -11.32 28.98
C HIS A 96 -22.62 -11.60 28.14
N THR A 97 -22.67 -11.11 26.90
CA THR A 97 -23.73 -11.42 25.93
C THR A 97 -23.58 -12.79 25.27
N GLY A 98 -22.50 -13.55 25.57
CA GLY A 98 -22.24 -14.88 25.03
C GLY A 98 -21.84 -14.88 23.55
N ILE A 99 -21.57 -13.71 22.97
CA ILE A 99 -21.10 -13.57 21.59
C ILE A 99 -19.58 -13.54 21.60
N GLU A 100 -18.96 -14.51 20.92
CA GLU A 100 -17.52 -14.55 20.73
C GLU A 100 -17.02 -13.34 19.94
N VAL A 101 -15.75 -12.96 20.15
CA VAL A 101 -15.11 -11.91 19.36
C VAL A 101 -15.05 -12.33 17.90
N ARG A 102 -15.83 -11.64 17.05
CA ARG A 102 -15.78 -11.79 15.59
C ARG A 102 -15.22 -10.53 14.95
N GLY A 103 -14.59 -10.69 13.78
CA GLY A 103 -13.96 -9.60 13.03
C GLY A 103 -12.50 -9.36 13.42
N THR A 104 -11.86 -8.42 12.74
CA THR A 104 -10.46 -8.05 12.97
C THR A 104 -10.29 -6.54 12.85
N MET A 105 -9.13 -6.06 13.28
CA MET A 105 -8.64 -4.74 12.86
C MET A 105 -8.40 -4.72 11.35
N GLY A 106 -8.48 -3.54 10.75
CA GLY A 106 -8.07 -3.29 9.38
C GLY A 106 -6.56 -3.41 9.19
N SER A 107 -6.15 -3.73 7.97
CA SER A 107 -4.74 -3.89 7.63
C SER A 107 -4.02 -2.53 7.54
N ASP A 108 -2.81 -2.48 8.08
CA ASP A 108 -1.86 -1.38 7.94
C ASP A 108 -1.00 -1.50 6.67
N LYS A 109 -0.98 -2.69 6.07
CA LYS A 109 -0.14 -3.04 4.94
C LYS A 109 -0.84 -3.99 3.97
N VAL A 110 -0.52 -3.82 2.68
CA VAL A 110 -0.76 -4.81 1.62
C VAL A 110 0.52 -5.06 0.83
N VAL A 111 0.68 -6.29 0.35
CA VAL A 111 1.79 -6.68 -0.53
C VAL A 111 1.21 -7.21 -1.83
N LEU A 112 1.55 -6.56 -2.93
CA LEU A 112 1.24 -7.02 -4.29
C LEU A 112 2.42 -7.82 -4.81
N ASN A 113 2.19 -9.01 -5.34
CA ASN A 113 3.26 -9.93 -5.73
C ASN A 113 3.21 -10.25 -7.21
N HIS A 114 4.36 -10.18 -7.87
CA HIS A 114 4.51 -10.55 -9.27
C HIS A 114 4.01 -11.99 -9.51
N GLN A 115 3.23 -12.17 -10.57
CA GLN A 115 2.75 -13.48 -10.99
C GLN A 115 3.54 -13.96 -12.22
N PRO A 116 4.18 -15.15 -12.16
CA PRO A 116 4.98 -15.65 -13.27
C PRO A 116 4.13 -16.01 -14.49
N GLU A 117 2.93 -16.56 -14.32
CA GLU A 117 2.03 -16.94 -15.42
C GLU A 117 1.04 -15.83 -15.78
N PHE A 118 0.56 -15.83 -17.02
CA PHE A 118 -0.46 -14.88 -17.51
C PHE A 118 -1.71 -14.93 -16.63
N SER A 119 -2.02 -13.82 -15.95
CA SER A 119 -3.25 -13.68 -15.17
C SER A 119 -4.43 -13.64 -16.14
N ARG A 120 -5.49 -14.43 -15.90
CA ARG A 120 -6.69 -14.44 -16.75
C ARG A 120 -7.58 -13.20 -16.55
N GLY A 121 -7.01 -12.10 -16.05
CA GLY A 121 -7.72 -10.83 -15.82
C GLY A 121 -8.37 -10.71 -14.45
N ASP A 122 -8.32 -11.74 -13.61
CA ASP A 122 -8.87 -11.76 -12.25
C ASP A 122 -7.82 -11.52 -11.16
N SER A 123 -6.53 -11.72 -11.46
CA SER A 123 -5.49 -11.59 -10.46
C SER A 123 -5.16 -10.12 -10.22
N ILE A 124 -5.75 -9.59 -9.15
CA ILE A 124 -5.40 -8.31 -8.52
C ILE A 124 -3.88 -8.20 -8.30
N GLY A 125 -3.20 -9.32 -8.08
CA GLY A 125 -1.74 -9.39 -7.89
C GLY A 125 -0.87 -9.29 -9.13
N ASP A 126 -1.38 -9.33 -10.36
CA ASP A 126 -0.49 -9.26 -11.53
C ASP A 126 0.11 -7.84 -11.71
N ILE A 127 1.31 -7.65 -11.14
CA ILE A 127 2.09 -6.41 -11.15
C ILE A 127 3.21 -6.40 -12.18
N ARG A 128 3.11 -7.22 -13.25
CA ARG A 128 4.06 -7.16 -14.36
C ARG A 128 4.04 -5.81 -15.06
N GLY A 129 5.18 -5.33 -15.52
CA GLY A 129 5.29 -4.03 -16.17
C GLY A 129 5.18 -2.86 -15.20
N GLU A 130 4.52 -1.79 -15.63
CA GLU A 130 4.36 -0.58 -14.82
C GLU A 130 3.14 -0.70 -13.90
N VAL A 131 3.37 -0.43 -12.62
CA VAL A 131 2.32 -0.21 -11.62
C VAL A 131 2.42 1.20 -11.11
N LYS A 132 1.38 2.00 -11.35
CA LYS A 132 1.28 3.38 -10.87
C LYS A 132 0.35 3.45 -9.68
N ILE A 133 0.88 3.88 -8.54
CA ILE A 133 0.15 4.00 -7.28
C ILE A 133 -0.05 5.48 -7.00
N THR A 134 -1.30 5.88 -6.75
CA THR A 134 -1.66 7.26 -6.46
C THR A 134 -2.38 7.32 -5.13
N ASN A 135 -1.91 8.20 -4.23
CA ASN A 135 -2.62 8.45 -3.00
C ASN A 135 -3.74 9.47 -3.25
N VAL A 136 -4.98 9.06 -3.03
CA VAL A 136 -6.17 9.92 -3.16
C VAL A 136 -6.68 10.41 -1.80
N GLY A 137 -6.22 9.78 -0.72
CA GLY A 137 -6.57 10.11 0.65
C GLY A 137 -5.67 11.19 1.27
N PRO A 138 -6.07 11.75 2.42
CA PRO A 138 -5.29 12.77 3.12
C PRO A 138 -4.09 12.19 3.89
N VAL A 139 -4.12 10.90 4.24
CA VAL A 139 -3.06 10.24 5.01
C VAL A 139 -1.95 9.77 4.07
N PRO A 140 -0.66 10.15 4.29
CA PRO A 140 0.45 9.66 3.50
C PRO A 140 0.61 8.14 3.58
N ALA A 141 1.04 7.52 2.48
CA ALA A 141 1.34 6.10 2.42
C ALA A 141 2.79 5.88 1.99
N SER A 142 3.43 4.83 2.50
CA SER A 142 4.76 4.40 2.09
C SER A 142 4.65 3.27 1.08
N VAL A 143 5.32 3.43 -0.06
CA VAL A 143 5.35 2.44 -1.15
C VAL A 143 6.78 1.98 -1.34
N ASN A 144 7.03 0.68 -1.25
CA ASN A 144 8.33 0.07 -1.51
C ASN A 144 8.23 -0.92 -2.68
N CYS A 145 8.92 -0.60 -3.78
CA CYS A 145 9.04 -1.46 -4.96
C CYS A 145 10.27 -2.37 -4.81
N ASN A 146 10.11 -3.70 -4.80
CA ASN A 146 11.20 -4.69 -4.67
C ASN A 146 11.38 -5.51 -5.95
#